data_AF-A0A8X6GIN2-F1
#
_entry.id   AF-A0A8X6GIN2-F1
#
_cell.length_a   1.000
_cell.length_b   1.000
_cell.length_c   1.000
_cell.angle_alpha   90.00
_cell.angle_beta   90.00
_cell.angle_gamma   90.00
#
_symmetry.space_group_name_H-M   'P 1'
#
loop_
_entity.id
_entity.type
_entity.pdbx_description
1 polymer ?
#
loop_
_entity_poly.entity_id
_entity_poly.type
_entity_poly.pdbx_seq_one_letter_code
_entity_poly.pdbx_strand_id
1 'polypeptide(L)'
;METNYNTVNVSCETLGVFPYPNMRLYLRPSSGSPPQAVTDIKTRSVRRPSGSYDVLLHRTFMINELSSKGATVFECILELPGTNYFQSKRIAYLPGIQSPRL
;
A
#
# COMPACT_ATOMS: atom_id res chain seq x y z
N MET A 1 24.96 -17.16 0.46
CA MET A 1 24.83 -15.70 0.63
C MET A 1 23.34 -15.42 0.73
N GLU A 2 22.75 -15.64 1.90
CA GLU A 2 21.32 -15.40 2.13
C GLU A 2 21.10 -13.89 2.20
N THR A 3 20.34 -13.36 1.26
CA THR A 3 19.84 -12.00 1.35
C THR A 3 18.81 -11.97 2.48
N ASN A 4 19.24 -11.49 3.64
CA ASN A 4 18.41 -11.33 4.83
C ASN A 4 17.46 -10.14 4.60
N TYR A 5 16.38 -10.36 3.86
CA TYR A 5 15.36 -9.34 3.62
C TYR A 5 14.50 -9.17 4.88
N ASN A 6 15.04 -8.48 5.89
CA ASN A 6 14.33 -8.15 7.14
C ASN A 6 13.22 -7.10 6.97
N THR A 7 12.94 -6.68 5.74
CA THR A 7 12.00 -5.62 5.42
C THR A 7 11.10 -5.97 4.24
N VAL A 8 9.92 -5.38 4.22
CA VAL A 8 8.93 -5.46 3.14
C VAL A 8 8.62 -4.05 2.67
N ASN A 9 8.82 -3.80 1.38
CA ASN A 9 8.45 -2.53 0.75
C ASN A 9 7.04 -2.65 0.16
N VAL A 10 6.16 -1.74 0.57
CA VAL A 10 4.81 -1.63 0.02
C VAL A 10 4.67 -0.28 -0.64
N SER A 11 4.23 -0.30 -1.89
CA SER A 11 3.94 0.90 -2.66
C SER A 11 2.54 0.83 -3.26
N CYS A 12 1.91 1.99 -3.37
CA CYS A 12 0.70 2.21 -4.15
C CYS A 12 0.95 3.33 -5.13
N GLU A 13 0.71 3.05 -6.41
CA GLU A 13 0.87 4.01 -7.48
C GLU A 13 -0.47 4.27 -8.17
N THR A 14 -0.72 5.53 -8.47
CA THR A 14 -1.80 5.96 -9.35
C THR A 14 -1.24 6.94 -10.38
N LEU A 15 -1.75 6.87 -11.60
CA LEU A 15 -1.23 7.60 -12.75
C LEU A 15 -2.34 8.38 -13.44
N GLY A 16 -2.07 9.64 -13.77
CA GLY A 16 -2.93 10.48 -14.59
C GLY A 16 -4.29 10.82 -13.98
N VAL A 17 -4.41 10.84 -12.65
CA VAL A 17 -5.70 11.10 -11.99
C VAL A 17 -5.96 12.59 -11.77
N PHE A 18 -7.23 12.98 -11.79
CA PHE A 18 -7.67 14.34 -11.48
C PHE A 18 -9.06 14.28 -10.82
N PRO A 19 -9.35 15.07 -9.77
CA PRO A 19 -8.45 16.02 -9.08
C PRO A 19 -7.34 15.31 -8.28
N TYR A 20 -6.52 16.07 -7.54
CA TYR A 20 -5.47 15.49 -6.69
C TYR A 20 -6.07 14.43 -5.75
N PRO A 21 -5.54 13.19 -5.73
CA PRO A 21 -6.19 12.08 -5.06
C PRO A 21 -5.96 12.07 -3.56
N ASN A 22 -6.96 11.58 -2.81
CA ASN A 22 -6.79 11.17 -1.42
C ASN A 22 -6.41 9.69 -1.41
N MET A 23 -5.16 9.38 -1.09
CA MET A 23 -4.68 8.00 -1.00
C MET A 23 -4.34 7.62 0.44
N ARG A 24 -4.68 6.39 0.85
CA ARG A 24 -4.45 5.87 2.20
C ARG A 24 -4.00 4.41 2.14
N LEU A 25 -3.10 4.02 3.04
CA LEU A 25 -2.64 2.64 3.19
C LEU A 25 -3.08 2.11 4.56
N TYR A 26 -3.61 0.90 4.57
CA TYR A 26 -4.08 0.21 5.76
C TYR A 26 -3.43 -1.17 5.88
N LEU A 27 -3.17 -1.58 7.12
CA LEU A 27 -2.86 -2.94 7.52
C LEU A 27 -4.13 -3.60 8.02
N ARG A 28 -4.49 -4.74 7.43
CA ARG A 28 -5.63 -5.54 7.88
C ARG A 28 -5.11 -6.88 8.41
N PRO A 29 -5.11 -7.06 9.74
CA PRO A 29 -4.77 -8.35 10.34
C PRO A 29 -5.79 -9.42 9.95
N SER A 30 -5.34 -10.67 9.84
CA SER A 30 -6.19 -11.82 9.53
C SER A 30 -7.18 -12.18 10.65
N SER A 31 -7.01 -11.65 11.86
CA SER A 31 -7.85 -11.90 13.04
C SER A 31 -9.23 -11.23 13.04
N GLY A 32 -9.64 -10.58 11.94
CA GLY A 32 -10.93 -9.90 11.84
C GLY A 32 -11.01 -8.55 12.58
N SER A 33 -9.90 -8.10 13.16
CA SER A 33 -9.76 -6.77 13.76
C SER A 33 -9.87 -5.66 12.71
N PRO A 34 -10.30 -4.44 13.09
CA PRO A 34 -10.43 -3.32 12.17
C PRO A 34 -9.13 -3.02 11.42
N PRO A 35 -9.20 -2.53 10.16
CA PRO A 35 -8.02 -2.06 9.44
C PRO A 35 -7.31 -0.94 10.20
N GLN A 36 -6.01 -1.08 10.40
CA GLN A 36 -5.17 -0.08 11.03
C GLN A 36 -4.57 0.84 9.97
N ALA A 37 -4.74 2.16 10.14
CA ALA A 37 -4.10 3.13 9.27
C ALA A 37 -2.58 3.05 9.42
N VAL A 38 -1.88 3.01 8.28
CA VAL A 38 -0.42 3.01 8.26
C VAL A 38 0.08 4.46 8.41
N THR A 39 0.97 4.68 9.38
CA THR A 39 1.65 5.96 9.61
C THR A 39 2.94 6.08 8.77
N ASP A 40 3.68 7.19 8.87
CA ASP A 40 5.05 7.30 8.33
C ASP A 40 5.18 6.97 6.83
N ILE A 41 4.10 7.19 6.09
CA ILE A 41 4.06 6.95 4.65
C ILE A 41 4.81 8.08 3.94
N LYS A 42 5.71 7.71 3.04
CA LYS A 42 6.35 8.66 2.13
C LYS A 42 5.48 8.81 0.89
N THR A 43 5.15 10.05 0.56
CA THR A 43 4.36 10.39 -0.62
C THR A 43 5.22 11.14 -1.61
N ARG A 44 5.17 10.75 -2.88
CA ARG A 44 5.70 11.52 -4.01
C ARG A 44 4.59 11.79 -4.99
N SER A 45 4.52 13.00 -5.50
CA SER A 45 3.53 13.39 -6.50
C SER A 45 4.16 14.21 -7.61
N VAL A 46 3.74 13.96 -8.84
CA VAL A 46 4.11 14.75 -10.02
C VAL A 46 2.83 15.24 -10.69
N ARG A 47 2.76 16.54 -10.98
CA ARG A 47 1.68 17.11 -11.80
C ARG A 47 2.08 17.04 -13.27
N ARG A 48 1.27 16.36 -14.09
CA ARG A 48 1.46 16.26 -15.54
C ARG A 48 1.10 17.58 -16.24
N PRO A 49 1.62 17.82 -17.46
CA PRO A 49 1.21 18.96 -18.28
C PRO A 49 -0.30 19.02 -18.55
N SER A 50 -0.97 17.86 -18.61
CA SER A 50 -2.44 17.75 -18.71
C SER A 50 -3.20 18.26 -17.48
N GLY A 51 -2.50 18.60 -16.39
CA GLY A 51 -3.09 19.01 -15.12
C GLY A 51 -3.45 17.86 -14.18
N SER A 52 -3.36 16.62 -14.64
CA SER A 52 -3.54 15.42 -13.82
C SER A 52 -2.30 15.07 -12.99
N TYR A 53 -2.43 14.12 -12.08
CA TYR A 53 -1.42 13.79 -11.08
C TYR A 53 -1.02 12.31 -11.16
N ASP A 54 0.28 12.08 -11.03
CA ASP A 54 0.85 10.79 -10.68
C ASP A 54 1.24 10.83 -9.21
N VAL A 55 0.80 9.84 -8.42
CA VAL A 55 1.05 9.80 -6.98
C VAL A 55 1.52 8.41 -6.57
N LEU A 56 2.61 8.38 -5.81
CA LEU A 56 3.21 7.19 -5.22
C LEU A 56 3.20 7.34 -3.69
N LEU A 57 2.45 6.47 -3.02
CA LEU A 57 2.60 6.21 -1.58
C LEU A 57 3.56 5.03 -1.41
N HIS A 58 4.50 5.11 -0.47
CA HIS A 58 5.29 3.95 -0.09
C HIS A 58 5.71 3.95 1.38
N ARG A 59 5.81 2.76 1.96
CA ARG A 59 6.40 2.52 3.27
C ARG A 59 7.19 1.22 3.26
N THR A 60 8.31 1.24 3.98
CA THR A 60 9.11 0.06 4.31
C THR A 60 8.71 -0.41 5.71
N PHE A 61 8.34 -1.67 5.84
CA PHE A 61 8.01 -2.31 7.11
C PHE A 61 9.14 -3.27 7.49
N MET A 62 9.55 -3.27 8.74
CA MET A 62 10.31 -4.38 9.32
C MET A 62 9.41 -5.61 9.43
N ILE A 63 9.94 -6.81 9.21
CA ILE A 63 9.15 -8.05 9.30
C ILE A 63 8.50 -8.23 10.68
N ASN A 64 9.12 -7.73 11.75
CA ASN A 64 8.57 -7.78 13.10
C ASN A 64 7.37 -6.82 13.33
N GLU A 65 7.15 -5.83 12.45
CA GLU A 65 5.93 -5.01 12.43
C GLU A 65 4.76 -5.77 11.80
N LEU A 66 5.03 -6.87 11.09
CA LEU A 66 4.04 -7.67 10.37
C LEU A 66 3.66 -8.91 11.18
N SER A 67 2.51 -9.51 10.84
CA SER A 67 2.06 -10.73 11.50
C SER A 67 3.03 -11.87 11.22
N SER A 68 3.57 -12.47 12.28
CA SER A 68 4.42 -13.68 12.20
C SER A 68 3.62 -14.98 12.15
N LYS A 69 2.32 -14.94 12.46
CA LYS A 69 1.45 -16.11 12.62
C LYS A 69 0.41 -16.25 11.51
N GLY A 70 0.42 -15.38 10.50
CA GLY A 70 -0.52 -15.44 9.39
C GLY A 70 -0.28 -14.37 8.33
N ALA A 71 -1.17 -14.32 7.33
CA ALA A 71 -1.09 -13.31 6.28
C ALA A 71 -1.32 -11.90 6.84
N THR A 72 -0.46 -10.98 6.43
CA THR A 72 -0.69 -9.53 6.60
C THR A 72 -1.29 -8.99 5.31
N VAL A 73 -2.49 -8.41 5.37
CA VAL A 73 -3.11 -7.81 4.18
C VAL A 73 -2.84 -6.31 4.19
N PHE A 74 -2.21 -5.82 3.13
CA PHE A 74 -2.10 -4.39 2.86
C PHE A 74 -3.26 -3.96 1.97
N GLU A 75 -3.98 -2.91 2.36
CA GLU A 75 -5.10 -2.35 1.62
C GLU A 75 -4.80 -0.89 1.28
N CYS A 76 -4.76 -0.58 -0.01
CA CYS A 76 -4.58 0.77 -0.50
C CYS A 76 -5.88 1.32 -1.06
N ILE A 77 -6.27 2.48 -0.56
CA ILE A 77 -7.50 3.18 -0.94
C ILE A 77 -7.13 4.42 -1.74
N LEU A 78 -7.85 4.63 -2.85
CA LEU A 78 -7.81 5.81 -3.70
C LEU A 78 -9.21 6.42 -3.74
N GLU A 79 -9.31 7.70 -3.43
CA GLU A 79 -10.52 8.50 -3.57
C GLU A 79 -10.20 9.76 -4.37
N LEU A 80 -11.12 10.18 -5.23
CA LEU A 80 -11.02 11.45 -5.94
C LEU A 80 -12.00 12.47 -5.32
N PRO A 81 -11.50 13.51 -4.63
CA PRO A 81 -12.34 14.51 -3.97
C PRO A 81 -13.35 15.17 -4.92
N GLY A 82 -14.56 15.45 -4.42
CA GLY A 82 -15.62 16.05 -5.23
C GLY A 82 -16.28 15.08 -6.23
N THR A 83 -15.95 13.80 -6.16
CA THR A 83 -16.57 12.73 -6.95
C THR A 83 -16.98 11.58 -6.04
N ASN A 84 -17.70 10.59 -6.59
CA ASN A 84 -17.97 9.31 -5.95
C ASN A 84 -16.96 8.21 -6.37
N TYR A 85 -15.86 8.59 -7.03
CA TYR A 85 -14.86 7.63 -7.45
C TYR A 85 -14.05 7.12 -6.25
N PHE A 86 -14.07 5.80 -6.09
CA PHE A 86 -13.40 5.06 -5.03
C PHE A 86 -12.79 3.79 -5.62
N GLN A 87 -11.54 3.49 -5.28
CA GLN A 87 -10.89 2.23 -5.61
C GLN A 87 -10.11 1.70 -4.41
N SER A 88 -10.18 0.39 -4.18
CA SER A 88 -9.37 -0.30 -3.18
C SER A 88 -8.61 -1.45 -3.85
N LYS A 89 -7.32 -1.58 -3.54
CA LYS A 89 -6.48 -2.74 -3.92
C LYS A 89 -5.92 -3.38 -2.67
N ARG A 90 -5.95 -4.71 -2.63
CA ARG A 90 -5.46 -5.51 -1.51
C ARG A 90 -4.37 -6.46 -1.97
N ILE A 91 -3.32 -6.61 -1.17
CA ILE A 91 -2.27 -7.61 -1.38
C ILE A 91 -1.95 -8.29 -0.06
N ALA A 92 -1.86 -9.61 -0.08
CA ALA A 92 -1.49 -10.42 1.09
C ALA A 92 0.01 -10.70 1.07
N TYR A 93 0.65 -10.49 2.22
CA TYR A 93 2.01 -10.92 2.49
C TYR A 93 1.97 -12.07 3.49
N LEU A 94 2.58 -13.20 3.11
CA LEU A 94 2.73 -14.37 3.96
C LEU A 94 4.22 -14.54 4.27
N PRO A 95 4.65 -14.38 5.52
CA PRO A 95 6.05 -14.62 5.88
C PRO A 95 6.40 -16.10 5.61
N GLY A 96 7.54 -16.33 4.96
CA GLY A 96 8.06 -17.69 4.70
C GLY A 96 7.57 -18.36 3.41
N ILE A 97 6.57 -17.82 2.72
CA ILE A 97 6.22 -18.26 1.36
C ILE A 97 6.98 -17.35 0.39
N GLN A 98 8.14 -17.82 -0.08
CA GLN A 98 8.74 -17.27 -1.30
C GLN A 98 7.67 -17.37 -2.37
N SER A 99 7.27 -16.25 -2.96
CA SER A 99 6.14 -16.09 -3.87
C SER A 99 5.90 -17.32 -4.76
N PRO A 100 4.65 -17.80 -4.95
CA PRO A 100 4.42 -18.80 -5.98
C PRO A 100 4.88 -18.20 -7.31
N ARG A 101 5.81 -18.90 -7.98
CA ARG A 101 6.17 -18.61 -9.36
C ARG A 101 4.88 -18.73 -10.18
N LEU A 102 4.41 -17.60 -10.70
CA LEU A 102 3.50 -17.55 -11.85
C LEU A 102 4.36 -17.54 -13.11
#